data_AF-A0A9P7ADP4-F1
#
_entry.id   AF-A0A9P7ADP4-F1
#
_cell.length_a   1.000
_cell.length_b   1.000
_cell.length_c   1.000
_cell.angle_alpha   90.00
_cell.angle_beta   90.00
_cell.angle_gamma   90.00
#
_symmetry.space_group_name_H-M   'P 1'
#
loop_
_entity.id
_entity.type
_entity.pdbx_description
1 polymer ?
#
loop_
_entity_poly.entity_id
_entity_poly.type
_entity_poly.pdbx_seq_one_letter_code
_entity_poly.pdbx_strand_id
1 'polypeptide(L)'
;MFRDLDPDSYDIACIQEPYINPVNLAPGNSRWEAIYPSCHGSNGAQPSRSKKISKNSWRIIPFDHADVTVIELSGPFGKILLYNIY
;
A
#
# COMPACT_ATOMS: atom_id res chain seq x y z
N MET A 1 -14.29 -1.39 -0.95
CA MET A 1 -13.15 -1.69 -0.04
C MET A 1 -12.67 -0.45 0.71
N PHE A 2 -11.98 0.51 0.08
CA PHE A 2 -11.46 1.71 0.81
C PHE A 2 -12.50 2.71 1.33
N ARG A 3 -13.79 2.54 1.02
CA ARG A 3 -14.85 3.43 1.49
C ARG A 3 -15.12 3.24 2.98
N ASP A 4 -14.98 2.01 3.46
CA ASP A 4 -15.32 1.60 4.82
C ASP A 4 -14.10 1.58 5.75
N LEU A 5 -12.89 1.80 5.20
CA LEU A 5 -11.67 2.01 5.97
C LEU A 5 -11.55 3.47 6.39
N ASP A 6 -11.71 3.71 7.69
CA ASP A 6 -11.55 5.02 8.31
C ASP A 6 -10.07 5.35 8.55
N PRO A 7 -9.51 6.40 7.93
CA PRO A 7 -8.12 6.82 8.15
C PRO A 7 -7.87 7.45 9.53
N ASP A 8 -8.87 7.58 10.40
CA ASP A 8 -8.68 7.89 11.84
C ASP A 8 -8.52 6.62 12.68
N SER A 9 -8.92 5.47 12.16
CA SER A 9 -8.75 4.17 12.82
C SER A 9 -7.55 3.37 12.29
N TYR A 10 -7.15 3.60 11.04
CA TYR A 10 -6.09 2.86 10.38
C TYR A 10 -5.16 3.77 9.55
N ASP A 11 -3.86 3.54 9.69
CA ASP A 11 -2.84 4.23 8.90
C ASP A 11 -2.49 3.48 7.60
N ILE A 12 -2.47 2.15 7.65
CA ILE A 12 -2.13 1.24 6.56
C ILE A 12 -3.20 0.15 6.43
N ALA A 13 -3.55 -0.21 5.20
CA ALA A 13 -4.39 -1.35 4.89
C ALA A 13 -3.64 -2.29 3.93
N CYS A 14 -3.47 -3.55 4.32
CA CYS A 14 -2.85 -4.58 3.48
C CYS A 14 -3.95 -5.35 2.76
N ILE A 15 -3.89 -5.40 1.42
CA ILE A 15 -4.97 -5.94 0.60
C ILE A 15 -4.41 -6.97 -0.37
N GLN A 16 -5.16 -8.06 -0.49
CA GLN A 16 -5.01 -9.11 -1.49
C GLN A 16 -6.19 -9.04 -2.46
N GLU A 17 -5.93 -9.35 -3.73
CA GLU A 17 -6.94 -9.41 -4.80
C GLU A 17 -7.88 -8.17 -4.86
N PRO A 18 -7.36 -6.92 -4.86
CA PRO A 18 -8.23 -5.78 -5.00
C PRO A 18 -8.91 -5.79 -6.37
N TYR A 19 -10.14 -5.28 -6.45
CA TYR A 19 -10.76 -5.00 -7.74
C TYR A 19 -9.87 -4.05 -8.55
N ILE A 20 -9.40 -4.51 -9.71
CA ILE A 20 -8.57 -3.73 -10.64
C ILE A 20 -9.47 -3.11 -11.71
N ASN A 21 -9.30 -1.82 -11.95
CA ASN A 21 -10.05 -1.11 -12.99
C ASN A 21 -9.51 -1.44 -14.41
N PRO A 22 -10.20 -1.03 -15.49
CA PRO A 22 -9.76 -1.34 -16.86
C PRO A 22 -8.38 -0.78 -17.26
N VAL A 23 -7.77 0.09 -16.45
CA VAL A 23 -6.42 0.63 -16.65
C VAL A 23 -5.40 0.02 -15.71
N ASN A 24 -5.68 -1.17 -15.16
CA ASN A 24 -4.74 -1.95 -14.33
C ASN A 24 -4.35 -1.28 -13.00
N LEU A 25 -5.27 -0.51 -12.41
CA LEU A 25 -5.08 0.12 -11.10
C LEU A 25 -6.16 -0.31 -10.10
N ALA A 26 -5.75 -0.58 -8.86
CA ALA A 26 -6.65 -0.59 -7.72
C ALA A 26 -7.18 0.85 -7.48
N PRO A 27 -8.50 1.02 -7.30
CA PRO A 27 -9.09 2.34 -7.10
C PRO A 27 -8.69 2.92 -5.75
N GLY A 28 -7.86 3.97 -5.76
CA GLY A 28 -7.66 4.83 -4.59
C GLY A 28 -8.86 5.77 -4.34
N ASN A 29 -8.83 6.53 -3.25
CA ASN A 29 -9.81 7.60 -3.02
C ASN A 29 -9.15 8.87 -2.45
N SER A 30 -9.93 9.87 -2.05
CA SER A 30 -9.40 11.11 -1.49
C SER A 30 -8.64 10.91 -0.17
N ARG A 31 -8.80 9.75 0.49
CA ARG A 31 -8.23 9.41 1.80
C ARG A 31 -7.10 8.36 1.72
N TRP A 32 -7.15 7.49 0.72
CA TRP A 32 -6.24 6.34 0.57
C TRP A 32 -5.45 6.40 -0.74
N GLU A 33 -4.18 6.03 -0.67
CA GLU A 33 -3.27 5.88 -1.81
C GLU A 33 -2.81 4.43 -1.90
N ALA A 34 -3.06 3.81 -3.06
CA ALA A 34 -2.62 2.44 -3.35
C ALA A 34 -1.11 2.40 -3.62
N ILE A 35 -0.46 1.38 -3.07
CA ILE A 35 0.97 1.10 -3.24
C ILE A 35 1.05 -0.26 -3.94
N TYR A 36 1.83 -0.32 -5.01
CA TYR A 36 1.96 -1.52 -5.84
C TYR A 36 3.29 -2.21 -5.59
N PRO A 37 3.39 -3.52 -5.86
CA PRO A 37 4.66 -4.22 -5.97
C PRO A 37 5.61 -3.46 -6.89
N SER A 38 6.90 -3.54 -6.60
CA SER A 38 7.93 -2.87 -7.41
C SER A 38 8.13 -3.52 -8.78
N CYS A 39 7.78 -4.79 -8.95
CA CYS A 39 7.84 -5.48 -10.23
C CYS A 39 6.56 -5.21 -11.06
N HIS A 40 6.72 -5.06 -12.37
CA HIS A 40 5.66 -4.67 -13.29
C HIS A 40 4.56 -5.73 -13.45
N GLY A 41 3.29 -5.29 -13.39
CA GLY A 41 2.11 -6.11 -13.69
C GLY A 41 1.20 -6.19 -12.48
N SER A 42 0.01 -5.59 -12.58
CA SER A 42 -0.91 -5.23 -11.50
C SER A 42 -1.64 -6.38 -10.79
N ASN A 43 -1.09 -7.60 -10.81
CA ASN A 43 -1.70 -8.76 -10.16
C ASN A 43 -0.79 -9.23 -9.02
N GLY A 44 -1.18 -8.94 -7.78
CA GLY A 44 -0.45 -9.38 -6.59
C GLY A 44 -0.82 -8.58 -5.35
N ALA A 45 -0.09 -8.79 -4.26
CA ALA A 45 -0.34 -8.14 -2.97
C ALA A 45 -0.13 -6.63 -3.06
N GLN A 46 -1.12 -5.83 -2.65
CA GLN A 46 -1.08 -4.37 -2.76
C GLN A 46 -1.49 -3.73 -1.43
N PRO A 47 -0.57 -3.07 -0.70
CA PRO A 47 -0.94 -2.27 0.43
C PRO A 47 -1.54 -0.94 -0.03
N SER A 48 -2.18 -0.26 0.90
CA SER A 48 -2.62 1.12 0.76
C SER A 48 -2.29 1.87 2.02
N ARG A 49 -1.97 3.14 1.87
CA ARG A 49 -1.70 4.04 2.98
C ARG A 49 -2.71 5.14 3.05
N SER A 50 -3.00 5.59 4.27
CA SER A 50 -3.69 6.84 4.50
C SER A 50 -2.85 7.99 3.93
N LYS A 51 -3.50 8.93 3.25
CA LYS A 51 -2.86 10.17 2.77
C LYS A 51 -2.46 11.11 3.92
N LYS A 52 -2.86 10.82 5.16
CA LYS A 52 -2.36 11.48 6.38
C LYS A 52 -0.90 11.15 6.66
N ILE A 53 -0.42 9.98 6.23
CA ILE A 53 1.00 9.64 6.31
C ILE A 53 1.77 10.53 5.33
N SER A 54 2.74 11.27 5.87
CA SER A 54 3.62 12.12 5.08
C SER A 54 4.33 11.31 4.01
N LYS A 55 4.46 11.86 2.79
CA LYS A 55 5.23 11.22 1.71
C LYS A 55 6.71 11.04 2.05
N ASN A 56 7.22 11.76 3.05
CA ASN A 56 8.61 11.68 3.48
C ASN A 56 8.84 10.66 4.61
N SER A 57 7.78 10.09 5.17
CA SER A 57 7.86 9.13 6.28
C SER A 57 7.68 7.68 5.84
N TRP A 58 7.71 7.41 4.54
CA TRP A 58 7.67 6.04 4.01
C TRP A 58 8.38 5.92 2.66
N ARG A 59 8.75 4.70 2.29
CA ARG A 59 9.24 4.35 0.95
C ARG A 59 8.92 2.90 0.61
N ILE A 60 8.80 2.61 -0.69
CA ILE A 60 8.78 1.23 -1.19
C ILE A 60 10.21 0.68 -1.11
N ILE A 61 10.35 -0.55 -0.63
CA ILE A 61 11.58 -1.32 -0.72
C ILE A 61 11.43 -2.26 -1.92
N PRO A 62 12.28 -2.14 -2.97
CA PRO A 62 12.18 -3.01 -4.13
C PRO A 62 12.31 -4.48 -3.74
N PHE A 63 11.37 -5.28 -4.22
CA PHE A 63 11.32 -6.73 -4.08
C PHE A 63 10.84 -7.34 -5.40
N ASP A 64 11.55 -8.35 -5.90
CA ASP A 64 11.32 -8.92 -7.24
C ASP A 64 10.29 -10.06 -7.20
N HIS A 65 9.07 -9.74 -6.78
CA HIS A 65 7.96 -10.70 -6.75
C HIS A 65 6.60 -10.00 -6.77
N ALA A 66 5.70 -10.42 -7.67
CA ALA A 66 4.40 -9.75 -7.85
C ALA A 66 3.51 -9.83 -6.62
N ASP A 67 3.59 -10.94 -5.88
CA ASP A 67 2.82 -11.17 -4.66
C ASP A 67 3.43 -10.57 -3.40
N VAL A 68 4.49 -9.77 -3.52
CA VAL A 68 5.15 -9.15 -2.36
C VAL A 68 5.27 -7.66 -2.59
N THR A 69 4.67 -6.88 -1.68
CA THR A 69 4.99 -5.47 -1.54
C THR A 69 5.67 -5.23 -0.21
N VAL A 70 6.80 -4.53 -0.25
CA VAL A 70 7.55 -4.14 0.95
C VAL A 70 7.56 -2.62 1.06
N ILE A 71 7.20 -2.11 2.23
CA ILE A 71 7.34 -0.69 2.56
C ILE A 71 8.12 -0.50 3.85
N GLU A 72 8.95 0.54 3.91
CA GLU A 72 9.58 0.99 5.14
C GLU A 72 8.86 2.27 5.59
N LEU A 73 8.35 2.29 6.83
CA LEU A 73 7.89 3.49 7.52
C LEU A 73 9.02 4.00 8.41
N SER A 74 9.13 5.32 8.53
CA SER A 74 10.12 5.98 9.40
C SER A 74 9.46 7.09 10.20
N GLY A 75 9.75 7.16 11.50
CA GLY A 75 9.24 8.21 12.39
C GLY A 75 9.93 8.21 13.76
N PRO A 76 9.40 8.95 14.75
CA PRO A 76 9.91 8.93 16.12
C PRO A 76 9.93 7.54 16.76
N PHE A 77 9.08 6.64 16.25
CA PHE A 77 9.04 5.21 16.60
C PHE A 77 10.18 4.38 15.97
N GLY A 78 11.12 5.00 15.28
CA GLY A 78 12.17 4.32 14.53
C GLY A 78 11.69 3.92 13.14
N LYS A 79 12.06 2.70 12.73
CA LYS A 79 11.74 2.16 11.41
C LYS A 79 10.89 0.90 11.52
N ILE A 80 9.86 0.81 10.69
CA ILE A 80 9.02 -0.38 10.55
C ILE A 80 9.14 -0.86 9.12
N LEU A 81 9.56 -2.10 8.93
CA LEU A 81 9.56 -2.75 7.63
C LEU A 81 8.31 -3.65 7.55
N LEU A 82 7.41 -3.35 6.64
CA LEU A 82 6.14 -4.05 6.45
C LEU A 82 6.20 -4.86 5.17
N TYR A 83 5.92 -6.15 5.28
CA TYR A 83 5.75 -7.06 4.16
C TYR A 83 4.26 -7.37 4.00
N ASN A 84 3.69 -7.02 2.86
CA ASN A 84 2.38 -7.50 2.45
C ASN A 84 2.58 -8.63 1.44
N ILE A 85 2.10 -9.82 1.79
CA ILE A 85 2.27 -11.05 1.01
C ILE A 85 0.88 -11.59 0.69
N TYR A 86 0.67 -12.01 -0.56
CA TYR A 86 -0.53 -12.71 -1.00
C TYR A 86 -0.36 -14.22 -0.80
#